data_AF-A0A973J6A7-F1
#
_entry.id   AF-A0A973J6A7-F1
#
_cell.length_a   1.000
_cell.length_b   1.000
_cell.length_c   1.000
_cell.angle_alpha   90.00
_cell.angle_beta   90.00
_cell.angle_gamma   90.00
#
_symmetry.space_group_name_H-M   'P 1'
#
loop_
_entity.id
_entity.type
_entity.pdbx_description
1 polymer ?
#
loop_
_entity_poly.entity_id
_entity_poly.type
_entity_poly.pdbx_seq_one_letter_code
_entity_poly.pdbx_strand_id
1 'polypeptide(L)'
;MTMPRFSRFLSLGREHTALIVDLCGEPDVLSRAQLLHYLEHHEVAAAQKDALIEDLCQSAILLVEHDQGFTVNPAVVDLVNYYERRGRLISATFLRDQMLQIASLTDRLQREIFAAETDRAAVLDTIDDLYRLVREVREAGLDHYIACMRLLGDIKRTGGRQALEHRLEDLETAQRRYIEPLRALIDPSGEYVPRIAQLRRQISELGRQDTLLAQSQELDSRRRRLAGDLHFIDHELLRGFAAIVDTARTLLRSLMDEKSIKDALVFCLARLDAV
;
A
#
# COMPACT_ATOMS: atom_id res chain seq x y z
N MET A 1 -20.57 -21.14 27.43
CA MET A 1 -21.20 -20.06 26.63
C MET A 1 -20.50 -20.04 25.29
N THR A 2 -21.21 -20.37 24.20
CA THR A 2 -20.65 -20.38 22.84
C THR A 2 -20.35 -18.94 22.41
N MET A 3 -19.09 -18.63 22.09
CA MET A 3 -18.74 -17.35 21.49
C MET A 3 -19.50 -17.16 20.17
N PRO A 4 -20.06 -15.97 19.90
CA PRO A 4 -20.64 -15.65 18.60
C PRO A 4 -19.64 -15.93 17.46
N ARG A 5 -20.11 -16.47 16.33
CA ARG A 5 -19.28 -16.80 15.16
C ARG A 5 -18.35 -15.65 14.75
N PHE A 6 -18.84 -14.41 14.81
CA PHE A 6 -18.08 -13.22 14.47
C PHE A 6 -16.93 -12.91 15.45
N SER A 7 -17.13 -13.07 16.76
CA SER A 7 -16.04 -12.85 17.73
C SER A 7 -14.95 -13.91 17.62
N ARG A 8 -15.33 -15.15 17.26
CA ARG A 8 -14.39 -16.24 17.02
C ARG A 8 -13.59 -15.99 15.73
N PHE A 9 -14.25 -15.53 14.67
CA PHE A 9 -13.59 -15.07 13.44
C PHE A 9 -12.54 -13.99 13.73
N LEU A 10 -12.87 -12.96 14.52
CA LEU A 10 -11.93 -11.89 14.85
C LEU A 10 -10.73 -12.35 15.69
N SER A 11 -10.92 -13.29 16.63
CA SER A 11 -9.81 -13.85 17.42
C SER A 11 -8.84 -14.63 16.53
N LEU A 12 -9.37 -15.55 15.72
CA LEU A 12 -8.59 -16.36 14.79
C LEU A 12 -7.88 -15.49 13.74
N GLY A 13 -8.58 -14.48 13.21
CA GLY A 13 -8.01 -13.50 12.29
C GLY A 13 -6.80 -12.75 12.86
N ARG A 14 -6.78 -12.49 14.17
CA ARG A 14 -5.67 -11.81 14.86
C ARG A 14 -4.53 -12.75 15.22
N GLU A 15 -4.85 -13.95 15.68
CA GLU A 15 -3.86 -14.93 16.16
C GLU A 15 -3.15 -15.64 15.00
N HIS A 16 -3.83 -15.82 13.87
CA HIS A 16 -3.35 -16.58 12.71
C HIS A 16 -3.34 -15.74 11.43
N THR A 17 -3.09 -14.43 11.52
CA THR A 17 -3.15 -13.51 10.37
C THR A 17 -2.30 -13.99 9.19
N ALA A 18 -1.03 -14.38 9.42
CA ALA A 18 -0.13 -14.80 8.36
C ALA A 18 -0.63 -16.07 7.63
N LEU A 19 -1.09 -17.07 8.40
CA LEU A 19 -1.69 -18.29 7.86
C LEU A 19 -2.93 -17.97 7.00
N ILE A 20 -3.81 -17.11 7.48
CA ILE A 20 -5.05 -16.78 6.76
C ILE A 20 -4.74 -16.01 5.47
N VAL A 21 -3.73 -15.14 5.48
CA VAL A 21 -3.26 -14.44 4.27
C VAL A 21 -2.73 -15.42 3.23
N ASP A 22 -1.87 -16.36 3.64
CA ASP A 22 -1.29 -17.34 2.72
C ASP A 22 -2.35 -18.30 2.16
N LEU A 23 -3.30 -18.74 2.99
CA LEU A 23 -4.43 -19.54 2.52
C LEU A 23 -5.31 -18.78 1.50
N CYS A 24 -5.51 -17.47 1.67
CA CYS A 24 -6.24 -16.64 0.70
C CYS A 24 -5.49 -16.43 -0.64
N GLY A 25 -4.19 -16.71 -0.68
CA GLY A 25 -3.39 -16.65 -1.89
C GLY A 25 -3.59 -17.85 -2.83
N GLU A 26 -4.23 -18.91 -2.34
CA GLU A 26 -4.48 -20.13 -3.11
C GLU A 26 -5.81 -20.05 -3.89
N PRO A 27 -5.79 -20.18 -5.22
CA PRO A 27 -6.97 -19.94 -6.06
C PRO A 27 -7.96 -21.11 -6.12
N ASP A 28 -7.60 -22.29 -5.61
CA ASP A 28 -8.33 -23.55 -5.83
C ASP A 28 -8.65 -24.30 -4.52
N VAL A 29 -9.35 -25.44 -4.65
CA VAL A 29 -9.67 -26.35 -3.53
C VAL A 29 -8.39 -26.91 -2.90
N LEU A 30 -8.23 -26.69 -1.60
CA LEU A 30 -7.15 -27.22 -0.78
C LEU A 30 -7.48 -28.63 -0.31
N SER A 31 -6.60 -29.59 -0.62
CA SER A 31 -6.62 -30.90 0.02
C SER A 31 -6.22 -30.77 1.50
N ARG A 32 -6.66 -31.74 2.33
CA ARG A 32 -6.24 -31.80 3.74
C ARG A 32 -4.71 -31.85 3.90
N ALA A 33 -4.01 -32.52 2.98
CA ALA A 33 -2.54 -32.59 3.00
C ALA A 33 -1.90 -31.21 2.78
N GLN A 34 -2.41 -30.43 1.82
CA GLN A 34 -1.96 -29.04 1.60
C GLN A 34 -2.23 -28.18 2.83
N LEU A 35 -3.44 -28.26 3.41
CA LEU A 35 -3.77 -27.49 4.61
C LEU A 35 -2.84 -27.81 5.79
N LEU A 36 -2.54 -29.10 6.04
CA LEU A 36 -1.60 -29.51 7.08
C LEU A 36 -0.17 -29.02 6.83
N HIS A 37 0.22 -28.86 5.56
CA HIS A 37 1.50 -28.31 5.16
C HIS A 37 1.58 -26.80 5.46
N TYR A 38 0.55 -26.01 5.14
CA TYR A 38 0.49 -24.60 5.53
C TYR A 38 0.55 -24.45 7.06
N LEU A 39 -0.21 -25.25 7.80
CA LEU A 39 -0.17 -25.22 9.27
C LEU A 39 1.23 -25.50 9.82
N GLU A 40 1.98 -26.41 9.20
CA GLU A 40 3.38 -26.69 9.57
C GLU A 40 4.31 -25.51 9.25
N HIS A 41 4.13 -24.91 8.08
CA HIS A 41 4.88 -23.73 7.65
C HIS A 41 4.69 -22.55 8.62
N HIS A 42 3.51 -22.44 9.22
CA HIS A 42 3.19 -21.42 10.23
C HIS A 42 3.37 -21.90 11.68
N GLU A 43 4.24 -22.90 11.90
CA GLU A 43 4.66 -23.37 13.23
C GLU A 43 3.53 -23.88 14.14
N VAL A 44 2.39 -24.30 13.58
CA VAL A 44 1.29 -24.87 14.35
C VAL A 44 1.68 -26.26 14.85
N ALA A 45 1.68 -26.44 16.17
CA ALA A 45 2.02 -27.70 16.80
C ALA A 45 1.13 -28.85 16.31
N ALA A 46 1.72 -30.03 16.10
CA ALA A 46 1.01 -31.19 15.55
C ALA A 46 -0.28 -31.55 16.31
N ALA A 47 -0.26 -31.42 17.65
CA ALA A 47 -1.42 -31.69 18.50
C ALA A 47 -2.57 -30.67 18.36
N GLN A 48 -2.32 -29.51 17.74
CA GLN A 48 -3.27 -28.42 17.59
C GLN A 48 -3.85 -28.31 16.17
N LYS A 49 -3.25 -28.99 15.18
CA LYS A 49 -3.61 -28.83 13.76
C LYS A 49 -5.08 -29.17 13.51
N ASP A 50 -5.58 -30.30 14.01
CA ASP A 50 -6.98 -30.71 13.78
C ASP A 50 -7.99 -29.77 14.46
N ALA A 51 -7.69 -29.33 15.69
CA ALA A 51 -8.53 -28.39 16.43
C ALA A 51 -8.60 -27.03 15.71
N LEU A 52 -7.47 -26.55 15.17
CA LEU A 52 -7.43 -25.29 14.44
C LEU A 52 -8.20 -25.38 13.10
N ILE A 53 -8.10 -26.49 12.37
CA ILE A 53 -8.92 -26.69 11.15
C ILE A 53 -10.41 -26.62 11.49
N GLU A 54 -10.82 -27.27 12.58
CA GLU A 54 -12.22 -27.22 13.03
C GLU A 54 -12.64 -25.81 13.40
N ASP A 55 -11.82 -25.05 14.12
CA ASP A 55 -12.08 -23.66 14.49
C ASP A 55 -12.16 -22.73 13.26
N LEU A 56 -11.30 -22.94 12.24
CA LEU A 56 -11.35 -22.21 10.96
C LEU A 56 -12.65 -22.51 10.18
N CYS A 57 -13.14 -23.75 10.22
CA CYS A 57 -14.43 -24.12 9.64
C CYS A 57 -15.61 -23.52 10.43
N GLN A 58 -15.58 -23.61 11.77
CA GLN A 58 -16.65 -23.09 12.63
C GLN A 58 -16.78 -21.56 12.56
N SER A 59 -15.69 -20.86 12.27
CA SER A 59 -15.64 -19.41 12.02
C SER A 59 -15.96 -19.00 10.58
N ALA A 60 -16.24 -19.97 9.69
CA ALA A 60 -16.51 -19.76 8.27
C ALA A 60 -15.34 -19.10 7.50
N ILE A 61 -14.10 -19.28 7.96
CA ILE A 61 -12.88 -18.94 7.22
C ILE A 61 -12.62 -19.99 6.15
N LEU A 62 -12.72 -21.27 6.53
CA LEU A 62 -12.71 -22.41 5.61
C LEU A 62 -14.12 -22.95 5.40
N LEU A 63 -14.44 -23.29 4.16
CA LEU A 63 -15.64 -24.00 3.77
C LEU A 63 -15.27 -25.45 3.41
N VAL A 64 -16.10 -26.40 3.84
CA VAL A 64 -15.88 -27.83 3.57
C VAL A 64 -16.57 -28.19 2.27
N GLU A 65 -15.79 -28.70 1.31
CA GLU A 65 -16.29 -29.20 0.03
C GLU A 65 -16.65 -30.69 0.10
N HIS A 66 -17.46 -31.16 -0.86
CA HIS A 66 -18.01 -32.53 -0.86
C HIS A 66 -16.96 -33.65 -0.89
N ASP A 67 -15.72 -33.39 -1.33
CA ASP A 67 -14.63 -34.37 -1.43
C ASP A 67 -13.59 -34.29 -0.30
N GLN A 68 -13.99 -33.81 0.90
CA GLN A 68 -13.07 -33.55 2.03
C GLN A 68 -11.97 -32.51 1.72
N GLY A 69 -12.19 -31.71 0.67
CA GLY A 69 -11.40 -30.53 0.36
C GLY A 69 -11.90 -29.31 1.14
N PHE A 70 -11.07 -28.27 1.18
CA PHE A 70 -11.37 -27.01 1.81
C PHE A 70 -11.24 -25.89 0.80
N THR A 71 -12.18 -24.94 0.80
CA THR A 71 -12.04 -23.67 0.10
C THR A 71 -12.00 -22.55 1.11
N VAL A 72 -11.22 -21.50 0.84
CA VAL A 72 -11.30 -20.30 1.66
C VAL A 72 -12.58 -19.56 1.29
N ASN A 73 -13.33 -19.12 2.29
CA ASN A 73 -14.56 -18.38 2.05
C ASN A 73 -14.27 -17.13 1.18
N PRO A 74 -14.93 -16.97 0.01
CA PRO A 74 -14.66 -15.85 -0.90
C PRO A 74 -14.82 -14.47 -0.24
N ALA A 75 -15.73 -14.32 0.73
CA ALA A 75 -15.88 -13.08 1.47
C ALA A 75 -14.65 -12.76 2.35
N VAL A 76 -13.96 -13.79 2.84
CA VAL A 76 -12.71 -13.65 3.60
C VAL A 76 -11.55 -13.37 2.65
N VAL A 77 -11.52 -14.01 1.47
CA VAL A 77 -10.58 -13.70 0.40
C VAL A 77 -10.72 -12.24 -0.04
N ASP A 78 -11.95 -11.76 -0.25
CA ASP A 78 -12.22 -10.36 -0.59
C ASP A 78 -11.83 -9.40 0.54
N LEU A 79 -12.05 -9.77 1.80
CA LEU A 79 -11.66 -8.96 2.95
C LEU A 79 -10.13 -8.89 3.11
N VAL A 80 -9.45 -10.02 3.00
CA VAL A 80 -7.98 -10.10 3.03
C VAL A 80 -7.42 -9.36 1.83
N ASN A 81 -7.93 -9.57 0.62
CA ASN A 81 -7.56 -8.80 -0.55
C ASN A 81 -7.85 -7.32 -0.38
N TYR A 82 -8.93 -6.93 0.29
CA TYR A 82 -9.22 -5.52 0.59
C TYR A 82 -8.18 -4.94 1.55
N TYR A 83 -7.78 -5.64 2.61
CA TYR A 83 -6.77 -5.18 3.55
C TYR A 83 -5.33 -5.30 3.03
N GLU A 84 -5.01 -6.34 2.27
CA GLU A 84 -3.77 -6.54 1.52
C GLU A 84 -3.65 -5.46 0.45
N ARG A 85 -4.69 -5.25 -0.37
CA ARG A 85 -4.71 -4.15 -1.34
C ARG A 85 -4.62 -2.83 -0.61
N ARG A 86 -5.27 -2.60 0.53
CA ARG A 86 -5.11 -1.36 1.29
C ARG A 86 -3.70 -1.21 1.87
N GLY A 87 -3.08 -2.28 2.35
CA GLY A 87 -1.68 -2.30 2.80
C GLY A 87 -0.67 -2.12 1.66
N ARG A 88 -0.99 -2.64 0.47
CA ARG A 88 -0.26 -2.42 -0.79
C ARG A 88 -0.50 -1.02 -1.34
N LEU A 89 -1.72 -0.47 -1.28
CA LEU A 89 -2.06 0.91 -1.64
C LEU A 89 -1.36 1.92 -0.69
N ILE A 90 -1.10 1.51 0.56
CA ILE A 90 -0.27 2.23 1.55
C ILE A 90 1.22 1.79 1.45
N SER A 91 1.61 1.05 0.42
CA SER A 91 3.02 0.74 0.16
C SER A 91 3.58 1.73 -0.84
N ALA A 92 4.62 2.44 -0.45
CA ALA A 92 5.34 3.31 -1.37
C ALA A 92 5.97 2.53 -2.55
N THR A 93 6.16 1.21 -2.42
CA THR A 93 6.57 0.31 -3.51
C THR A 93 5.48 0.17 -4.58
N PHE A 94 4.23 -0.03 -4.16
CA PHE A 94 3.10 -0.09 -5.09
C PHE A 94 2.94 1.24 -5.83
N LEU A 95 2.99 2.37 -5.12
CA LEU A 95 2.90 3.69 -5.75
C LEU A 95 3.97 3.87 -6.83
N ARG A 96 5.22 3.46 -6.55
CA ARG A 96 6.30 3.45 -7.53
C ARG A 96 5.98 2.57 -8.74
N ASP A 97 5.53 1.34 -8.52
CA ASP A 97 5.24 0.41 -9.60
C ASP A 97 4.08 0.91 -10.48
N GLN A 98 3.06 1.54 -9.89
CA GLN A 98 1.98 2.18 -10.65
C GLN A 98 2.46 3.39 -11.44
N MET A 99 3.36 4.21 -10.90
CA MET A 99 3.96 5.32 -11.66
C MET A 99 4.76 4.83 -12.88
N LEU A 100 5.42 3.67 -12.78
CA LEU A 100 6.11 3.03 -13.91
C LEU A 100 5.12 2.55 -14.97
N GLN A 101 3.99 1.96 -14.56
CA GLN A 101 2.93 1.56 -15.50
C GLN A 101 2.32 2.76 -16.22
N ILE A 102 2.06 3.86 -15.49
CA ILE A 102 1.60 5.12 -16.08
C ILE A 102 2.60 5.63 -17.12
N ALA A 103 3.91 5.56 -16.84
CA ALA A 103 4.93 5.96 -17.80
C ALA A 103 4.89 5.10 -19.09
N SER A 104 4.75 3.78 -18.96
CA SER A 104 4.62 2.88 -20.11
C SER A 104 3.38 3.17 -20.96
N LEU A 105 2.23 3.38 -20.33
CA LEU A 105 1.00 3.75 -21.03
C LEU A 105 1.06 5.14 -21.64
N THR A 106 1.83 6.06 -21.05
CA THR A 106 2.07 7.39 -21.63
C THR A 106 2.81 7.28 -22.97
N ASP A 107 3.83 6.42 -23.04
CA ASP A 107 4.57 6.16 -24.28
C ASP A 107 3.70 5.43 -25.31
N ARG A 108 2.81 4.54 -24.87
CA ARG A 108 1.79 3.93 -25.74
C ARG A 108 0.83 4.98 -26.29
N LEU A 109 0.26 5.82 -25.44
CA LEU A 109 -0.66 6.89 -25.83
C LEU A 109 -0.02 7.82 -26.85
N GLN A 110 1.25 8.21 -26.64
CA GLN A 110 1.96 9.02 -27.61
C GLN A 110 2.06 8.33 -28.98
N ARG A 111 2.41 7.03 -29.02
CA ARG A 111 2.48 6.28 -30.29
C ARG A 111 1.12 6.23 -30.99
N GLU A 112 0.04 6.06 -30.25
CA GLU A 112 -1.32 5.96 -30.80
C GLU A 112 -1.84 7.31 -31.30
N ILE A 113 -1.60 8.40 -30.57
CA ILE A 113 -2.01 9.76 -30.98
C ILE A 113 -1.30 10.24 -32.24
N PHE A 114 -0.02 9.90 -32.41
CA PHE A 114 0.82 10.35 -33.54
C PHE A 114 1.01 9.29 -34.64
N ALA A 115 0.24 8.19 -34.60
CA ALA A 115 0.22 7.22 -35.69
C ALA A 115 -0.33 7.86 -36.98
N ALA A 116 0.15 7.37 -38.13
CA ALA A 116 -0.33 7.85 -39.44
C ALA A 116 -1.84 7.61 -39.64
N GLU A 117 -2.37 6.54 -39.05
CA GLU A 117 -3.79 6.29 -38.87
C GLU A 117 -4.06 6.08 -37.38
N THR A 118 -4.89 6.94 -36.78
CA THR A 118 -5.22 6.84 -35.36
C THR A 118 -6.27 5.75 -35.13
N ASP A 119 -5.88 4.68 -34.43
CA ASP A 119 -6.83 3.68 -33.92
C ASP A 119 -7.55 4.22 -32.68
N ARG A 120 -8.85 4.50 -32.84
CA ARG A 120 -9.67 5.13 -31.81
C ARG A 120 -9.95 4.20 -30.64
N ALA A 121 -10.13 2.91 -30.89
CA ALA A 121 -10.40 1.95 -29.84
C ALA A 121 -9.17 1.83 -28.94
N ALA A 122 -7.99 1.72 -29.55
CA ALA A 122 -6.72 1.69 -28.83
C ALA A 122 -6.48 2.95 -27.99
N VAL A 123 -6.75 4.15 -28.53
CA VAL A 123 -6.63 5.42 -27.78
C VAL A 123 -7.59 5.44 -26.57
N LEU A 124 -8.84 5.01 -26.76
CA LEU A 124 -9.84 4.99 -25.69
C LEU A 124 -9.46 3.98 -24.58
N ASP A 125 -9.05 2.78 -24.96
CA ASP A 125 -8.58 1.75 -24.01
C ASP A 125 -7.36 2.24 -23.22
N THR A 126 -6.37 2.85 -23.90
CA THR A 126 -5.18 3.40 -23.25
C THR A 126 -5.54 4.53 -22.28
N ILE A 127 -6.52 5.38 -22.61
CA ILE A 127 -6.98 6.45 -21.71
C ILE A 127 -7.77 5.90 -20.54
N ASP A 128 -8.54 4.83 -20.72
CA ASP A 128 -9.26 4.16 -19.65
C ASP A 128 -8.30 3.53 -18.65
N ASP A 129 -7.28 2.84 -19.13
CA ASP A 129 -6.22 2.29 -18.31
C ASP A 129 -5.44 3.38 -17.58
N LEU A 130 -5.07 4.46 -18.26
CA LEU A 130 -4.41 5.62 -17.65
C LEU A 130 -5.29 6.28 -16.59
N TYR A 131 -6.57 6.46 -16.88
CA TYR A 131 -7.52 7.03 -15.93
C TYR A 131 -7.64 6.18 -14.67
N ARG A 132 -7.80 4.86 -14.83
CA ARG A 132 -7.85 3.92 -13.71
C ARG A 132 -6.57 3.97 -12.88
N LEU A 133 -5.40 3.87 -13.52
CA LEU A 133 -4.11 3.85 -12.80
C LEU A 133 -3.81 5.16 -12.09
N VAL A 134 -4.04 6.30 -12.75
CA VAL A 134 -3.83 7.62 -12.14
C VAL A 134 -4.79 7.81 -10.96
N ARG A 135 -6.03 7.34 -11.09
CA ARG A 135 -6.99 7.38 -9.99
C ARG A 135 -6.57 6.51 -8.81
N GLU A 136 -6.09 5.30 -9.07
CA GLU A 136 -5.55 4.40 -8.04
C GLU A 136 -4.35 5.04 -7.33
N VAL A 137 -3.40 5.62 -8.07
CA VAL A 137 -2.27 6.34 -7.48
C VAL A 137 -2.70 7.51 -6.62
N ARG A 138 -3.70 8.28 -7.07
CA ARG A 138 -4.25 9.40 -6.30
C ARG A 138 -4.84 8.93 -4.97
N GLU A 139 -5.68 7.90 -4.99
CA GLU A 139 -6.39 7.42 -3.80
C GLU A 139 -5.42 6.70 -2.84
N ALA A 140 -4.60 5.80 -3.37
CA ALA A 140 -3.56 5.09 -2.65
C ALA A 140 -2.57 6.07 -2.00
N GLY A 141 -2.15 7.08 -2.77
CA GLY A 141 -1.20 8.08 -2.31
C GLY A 141 -1.77 8.91 -1.17
N LEU A 142 -3.03 9.33 -1.26
CA LEU A 142 -3.69 10.08 -0.19
C LEU A 142 -3.80 9.25 1.09
N ASP A 143 -4.19 7.97 0.98
CA ASP A 143 -4.25 7.05 2.11
C ASP A 143 -2.85 6.84 2.74
N HIS A 144 -1.81 6.70 1.91
CA HIS A 144 -0.42 6.61 2.36
C HIS A 144 0.05 7.87 3.10
N TYR A 145 -0.26 9.04 2.55
CA TYR A 145 0.03 10.33 3.16
C TYR A 145 -0.61 10.44 4.56
N ILE A 146 -1.89 10.11 4.67
CA ILE A 146 -2.64 10.15 5.94
C ILE A 146 -2.03 9.15 6.94
N ALA A 147 -1.69 7.94 6.50
CA ALA A 147 -1.08 6.92 7.35
C ALA A 147 0.27 7.38 7.92
N CYS A 148 1.14 7.93 7.07
CA CYS A 148 2.42 8.50 7.49
C CYS A 148 2.25 9.65 8.49
N MET A 149 1.32 10.58 8.22
CA MET A 149 1.05 11.71 9.12
C MET A 149 0.54 11.26 10.49
N ARG A 150 -0.32 10.23 10.53
CA ARG A 150 -0.79 9.64 11.79
C ARG A 150 0.35 9.02 12.58
N LEU A 151 1.17 8.20 11.92
CA LEU A 151 2.31 7.53 12.53
C LEU A 151 3.31 8.54 13.12
N LEU A 152 3.68 9.57 12.35
CA LEU A 152 4.56 10.64 12.84
C LEU A 152 3.93 11.43 14.00
N GLY A 153 2.61 11.68 13.91
CA GLY A 153 1.84 12.31 14.98
C GLY A 153 1.78 11.47 16.25
N ASP A 154 1.72 10.14 16.14
CA ASP A 154 1.72 9.20 17.27
C ASP A 154 3.08 9.19 17.97
N ILE A 155 4.18 9.01 17.22
CA ILE A 155 5.56 9.03 17.77
C ILE A 155 5.87 10.36 18.50
N LYS A 156 5.32 11.47 17.98
CA LYS A 156 5.45 12.79 18.63
C LYS A 156 4.63 12.88 19.92
N ARG A 157 3.38 12.40 19.92
CA ARG A 157 2.48 12.50 21.07
C ARG A 157 2.79 11.51 22.18
N THR A 158 3.36 10.35 21.87
CA THR A 158 3.75 9.33 22.86
C THR A 158 5.06 9.64 23.59
N GLY A 159 5.69 10.79 23.33
CA GLY A 159 6.99 11.16 23.91
C GLY A 159 7.08 11.23 25.44
N GLY A 160 5.95 11.23 26.14
CA GLY A 160 5.89 11.09 27.61
C GLY A 160 5.45 9.72 28.13
N ARG A 161 5.07 8.77 27.25
CA ARG A 161 4.45 7.48 27.62
C ARG A 161 5.28 6.26 27.20
N GLN A 162 6.06 6.35 26.12
CA GLN A 162 6.90 5.27 25.62
C GLN A 162 8.38 5.58 25.84
N ALA A 163 9.18 4.53 26.07
CA ALA A 163 10.63 4.64 26.14
C ALA A 163 11.21 5.19 24.83
N LEU A 164 12.33 5.90 24.94
CA LEU A 164 12.98 6.56 23.80
C LEU A 164 13.43 5.55 22.74
N GLU A 165 13.97 4.41 23.17
CA GLU A 165 14.43 3.31 22.32
C GLU A 165 13.30 2.79 21.42
N HIS A 166 12.11 2.58 21.99
CA HIS A 166 10.96 2.08 21.25
C HIS A 166 10.46 3.10 20.22
N ARG A 167 10.46 4.38 20.57
CA ARG A 167 10.10 5.47 19.64
C ARG A 167 11.10 5.59 18.48
N LEU A 168 12.38 5.35 18.74
CA LEU A 168 13.41 5.30 17.69
C LEU A 168 13.19 4.09 16.77
N GLU A 169 12.95 2.90 17.33
CA GLU A 169 12.68 1.68 16.56
C GLU A 169 11.43 1.80 15.67
N ASP A 170 10.35 2.40 16.20
CA ASP A 170 9.13 2.69 15.45
C ASP A 170 9.40 3.65 14.29
N LEU A 171 10.19 4.71 14.53
CA LEU A 171 10.53 5.70 13.52
C LEU A 171 11.45 5.12 12.44
N GLU A 172 12.46 4.35 12.82
CA GLU A 172 13.38 3.67 11.88
C GLU A 172 12.62 2.64 11.03
N THR A 173 11.73 1.88 11.64
CA THR A 173 10.86 0.92 10.93
C THR A 173 9.97 1.65 9.94
N ALA A 174 9.33 2.74 10.36
CA ALA A 174 8.50 3.53 9.47
C ALA A 174 9.30 4.20 8.36
N GLN A 175 10.50 4.67 8.67
CA GLN A 175 11.39 5.28 7.70
C GLN A 175 11.75 4.28 6.60
N ARG A 176 12.19 3.08 6.98
CA ARG A 176 12.55 2.01 6.03
C ARG A 176 11.36 1.55 5.18
N ARG A 177 10.18 1.37 5.80
CA ARG A 177 9.03 0.72 5.13
C ARG A 177 8.13 1.69 4.36
N TYR A 178 7.93 2.91 4.88
CA TYR A 178 6.89 3.82 4.37
C TYR A 178 7.44 5.12 3.81
N ILE A 179 8.60 5.59 4.27
CA ILE A 179 9.09 6.95 3.95
C ILE A 179 10.25 6.92 2.95
N GLU A 180 11.21 6.01 3.10
CA GLU A 180 12.33 5.85 2.17
C GLU A 180 11.87 5.58 0.73
N PRO A 181 10.88 4.70 0.47
CA PRO A 181 10.46 4.46 -0.90
C PRO A 181 9.69 5.65 -1.51
N LEU A 182 9.16 6.58 -0.70
CA LEU A 182 8.63 7.85 -1.20
C LEU A 182 9.71 8.75 -1.81
N ARG A 183 10.97 8.59 -1.39
CA ARG A 183 12.08 9.42 -1.90
C ARG A 183 12.26 9.22 -3.40
N ALA A 184 12.11 7.98 -3.87
CA ALA A 184 12.11 7.68 -5.30
C ALA A 184 10.98 8.43 -6.00
N LEU A 185 9.80 8.53 -5.39
CA LEU A 185 8.59 9.18 -5.94
C LEU A 185 8.57 10.71 -5.86
N ILE A 186 9.47 11.34 -5.11
CA ILE A 186 9.60 12.81 -5.06
C ILE A 186 10.91 13.31 -5.67
N ASP A 187 11.80 12.41 -6.10
CA ASP A 187 13.05 12.78 -6.77
C ASP A 187 12.74 13.53 -8.07
N PRO A 188 13.09 14.83 -8.19
CA PRO A 188 12.86 15.59 -9.40
C PRO A 188 13.58 15.02 -10.63
N SER A 189 14.63 14.23 -10.41
CA SER A 189 15.39 13.51 -11.45
C SER A 189 14.90 12.07 -11.67
N GLY A 190 13.88 11.64 -10.94
CA GLY A 190 13.27 10.33 -11.07
C GLY A 190 12.64 10.12 -12.45
N GLU A 191 12.73 8.90 -12.97
CA GLU A 191 12.32 8.54 -14.33
C GLU A 191 10.85 8.86 -14.65
N TYR A 192 9.96 8.82 -13.65
CA TYR A 192 8.52 9.08 -13.82
C TYR A 192 8.17 10.58 -13.91
N VAL A 193 8.97 11.50 -13.35
CA VAL A 193 8.71 12.95 -13.38
C VAL A 193 8.60 13.50 -14.81
N PRO A 194 9.57 13.27 -15.72
CA PRO A 194 9.44 13.71 -17.11
C PRO A 194 8.28 13.03 -17.83
N ARG A 195 7.92 11.79 -17.44
CA ARG A 195 6.83 11.01 -18.05
C ARG A 195 5.45 11.50 -17.63
N ILE A 196 5.25 11.91 -16.38
CA ILE A 196 4.00 12.57 -15.95
C ILE A 196 3.84 13.93 -16.65
N ALA A 197 4.93 14.69 -16.79
CA ALA A 197 4.90 15.95 -17.54
C ALA A 197 4.63 15.74 -19.04
N GLN A 198 5.11 14.62 -19.61
CA GLN A 198 4.80 14.19 -20.98
C GLN A 198 3.33 13.79 -21.09
N LEU A 199 2.80 13.00 -20.16
CA LEU A 199 1.38 12.61 -20.11
C LEU A 199 0.46 13.84 -20.08
N ARG A 200 0.74 14.82 -19.22
CA ARG A 200 -0.03 16.08 -19.18
C ARG A 200 -0.04 16.80 -20.53
N ARG A 201 1.10 16.80 -21.25
CA ARG A 201 1.18 17.34 -22.61
C ARG A 201 0.31 16.53 -23.57
N GLN A 202 0.37 15.20 -23.52
CA GLN A 202 -0.45 14.34 -24.39
C GLN A 202 -1.96 14.49 -24.12
N ILE A 203 -2.38 14.57 -22.86
CA ILE A 203 -3.78 14.82 -22.48
C ILE A 203 -4.26 16.20 -22.92
N SER A 204 -3.36 17.19 -22.96
CA SER A 204 -3.66 18.51 -23.50
C SER A 204 -3.77 18.50 -25.02
N GLU A 205 -2.91 17.73 -25.69
CA GLU A 205 -2.91 17.60 -27.15
C GLU A 205 -4.11 16.82 -27.66
N LEU A 206 -4.49 15.73 -26.99
CA LEU A 206 -5.76 15.05 -27.22
C LEU A 206 -6.94 16.02 -27.07
N GLY A 207 -6.83 16.98 -26.13
CA GLY A 207 -7.78 18.08 -25.94
C GLY A 207 -7.97 18.99 -27.16
N ARG A 208 -7.02 18.98 -28.11
CA ARG A 208 -7.08 19.74 -29.37
C ARG A 208 -7.59 18.93 -30.55
N GLN A 209 -7.77 17.62 -30.39
CA GLN A 209 -8.27 16.74 -31.43
C GLN A 209 -9.81 16.71 -31.43
N ASP A 210 -10.41 17.85 -31.81
CA ASP A 210 -11.86 18.07 -31.74
C ASP A 210 -12.66 17.00 -32.50
N THR A 211 -12.11 16.47 -33.59
CA THR A 211 -12.75 15.40 -34.39
C THR A 211 -12.81 14.07 -33.66
N LEU A 212 -11.82 13.74 -32.82
CA LEU A 212 -11.79 12.54 -32.00
C LEU A 212 -12.70 12.69 -30.77
N LEU A 213 -12.69 13.86 -30.14
CA LEU A 213 -13.48 14.15 -28.94
C LEU A 213 -14.98 14.34 -29.24
N ALA A 214 -15.33 14.96 -30.38
CA ALA A 214 -16.73 15.15 -30.78
C ALA A 214 -17.48 13.83 -30.99
N GLN A 215 -16.75 12.73 -31.17
CA GLN A 215 -17.31 11.41 -31.43
C GLN A 215 -17.41 10.54 -30.17
N SER A 216 -16.84 10.98 -29.04
CA SER A 216 -16.97 10.29 -27.74
C SER A 216 -16.98 11.28 -26.57
N GLN A 217 -18.18 11.52 -26.04
CA GLN A 217 -18.37 12.33 -24.83
C GLN A 217 -17.69 11.71 -23.61
N GLU A 218 -17.60 10.38 -23.58
CA GLU A 218 -16.95 9.63 -22.51
C GLU A 218 -15.44 9.85 -22.51
N LEU A 219 -14.81 9.87 -23.69
CA LEU A 219 -13.39 10.16 -23.87
C LEU A 219 -13.02 11.55 -23.33
N ASP A 220 -13.81 12.59 -23.68
CA ASP A 220 -13.55 13.94 -23.18
C ASP A 220 -13.78 14.06 -21.67
N SER A 221 -14.80 13.40 -21.13
CA SER A 221 -15.05 13.34 -19.68
C SER A 221 -13.87 12.71 -18.93
N ARG A 222 -13.39 11.54 -19.39
CA ARG A 222 -12.27 10.82 -18.77
C ARG A 222 -10.96 11.59 -18.90
N ARG A 223 -10.69 12.19 -20.06
CA ARG A 223 -9.54 13.09 -20.29
C ARG A 223 -9.53 14.25 -19.29
N ARG A 224 -10.67 14.91 -19.05
CA ARG A 224 -10.77 16.01 -18.07
C ARG A 224 -10.53 15.54 -16.64
N ARG A 225 -11.10 14.39 -16.25
CA ARG A 225 -10.89 13.81 -14.91
C ARG A 225 -9.43 13.40 -14.70
N LEU A 226 -8.83 12.74 -15.69
CA LEU A 226 -7.42 12.38 -15.71
C LEU A 226 -6.52 13.62 -15.55
N ALA A 227 -6.80 14.71 -16.25
CA ALA A 227 -6.07 15.97 -16.06
C ALA A 227 -6.18 16.53 -14.63
N GLY A 228 -7.37 16.44 -14.02
CA GLY A 228 -7.59 16.84 -12.63
C GLY A 228 -6.84 15.96 -11.62
N ASP A 229 -6.88 14.64 -11.80
CA ASP A 229 -6.18 13.71 -10.91
C ASP A 229 -4.64 13.85 -11.05
N LEU A 230 -4.12 14.06 -12.27
CA LEU A 230 -2.71 14.39 -12.49
C LEU A 230 -2.29 15.70 -11.82
N HIS A 231 -3.14 16.72 -11.86
CA HIS A 231 -2.87 17.98 -11.18
C HIS A 231 -2.75 17.79 -9.66
N PHE A 232 -3.67 17.02 -9.07
CA PHE A 232 -3.64 16.69 -7.64
C PHE A 232 -2.37 15.93 -7.25
N ILE A 233 -1.98 14.92 -8.04
CA ILE A 233 -0.75 14.15 -7.78
C ILE A 233 0.46 15.09 -7.75
N ASP A 234 0.64 15.92 -8.77
CA ASP A 234 1.79 16.82 -8.89
C ASP A 234 1.83 17.87 -7.77
N HIS A 235 0.70 18.51 -7.47
CA HIS A 235 0.68 19.75 -6.69
C HIS A 235 0.34 19.54 -5.21
N GLU A 236 -0.38 18.47 -4.89
CA GLU A 236 -0.77 18.16 -3.51
C GLU A 236 -0.02 16.95 -3.00
N LEU A 237 -0.09 15.82 -3.71
CA LEU A 237 0.40 14.55 -3.21
C LEU A 237 1.94 14.51 -3.10
N LEU A 238 2.65 14.81 -4.18
CA LEU A 238 4.12 14.78 -4.20
C LEU A 238 4.73 15.80 -3.22
N ARG A 239 4.11 16.98 -3.08
CA ARG A 239 4.51 17.97 -2.06
C ARG A 239 4.27 17.46 -0.64
N GLY A 240 3.13 16.80 -0.41
CA GLY A 240 2.82 16.16 0.86
C GLY A 240 3.85 15.08 1.23
N PHE A 241 4.27 14.26 0.27
CA PHE A 241 5.32 13.27 0.46
C PHE A 241 6.68 13.89 0.78
N ALA A 242 7.06 14.98 0.10
CA ALA A 242 8.29 15.71 0.43
C ALA A 242 8.27 16.23 1.88
N ALA A 243 7.15 16.80 2.31
CA ALA A 243 6.97 17.27 3.68
C ALA A 243 7.06 16.13 4.72
N ILE A 244 6.52 14.94 4.41
CA ILE A 244 6.65 13.75 5.28
C ILE A 244 8.12 13.35 5.43
N VAL A 245 8.86 13.29 4.32
CA VAL A 245 10.29 12.91 4.33
C VAL A 245 11.10 13.88 5.19
N ASP A 246 10.87 15.18 5.05
CA ASP A 246 11.58 16.19 5.84
C ASP A 246 11.16 16.19 7.32
N THR A 247 9.88 15.96 7.60
CA THR A 247 9.37 15.85 8.97
C THR A 247 9.96 14.64 9.68
N ALA A 248 10.00 13.49 9.01
CA ALA A 248 10.58 12.27 9.57
C ALA A 248 12.08 12.42 9.84
N ARG A 249 12.83 13.04 8.93
CA ARG A 249 14.26 13.35 9.13
C ARG A 249 14.48 14.26 10.33
N THR A 250 13.64 15.28 10.48
CA THR A 250 13.73 16.23 11.61
C THR A 250 13.41 15.53 12.93
N LEU A 251 12.37 14.68 12.95
CA LEU A 251 12.00 13.91 14.14
C LEU A 251 13.10 12.92 14.54
N LEU A 252 13.71 12.22 13.58
CA LEU A 252 14.79 11.28 13.86
C LEU A 252 15.99 11.98 14.50
N ARG A 253 16.42 13.12 13.94
CA ARG A 253 17.50 13.93 14.52
C ARG A 253 17.19 14.33 15.95
N SER A 254 15.98 14.83 16.20
CA SER A 254 15.55 15.22 17.55
C SER A 254 15.58 14.05 18.54
N LEU A 255 15.16 12.85 18.15
CA LEU A 255 15.19 11.68 19.03
C LEU A 255 16.62 11.17 19.28
N MET A 256 17.48 11.23 18.27
CA MET A 256 18.91 10.91 18.42
C MET A 256 19.63 11.90 19.35
N ASP A 257 19.33 13.19 19.23
CA ASP A 257 19.87 14.22 20.12
C ASP A 257 19.41 13.99 21.56
N GLU A 258 18.12 13.67 21.76
CA GLU A 258 17.58 13.28 23.06
C GLU A 258 18.32 12.06 23.64
N LYS A 259 18.59 11.05 22.80
CA LYS A 259 19.32 9.84 23.21
C LYS A 259 20.74 10.17 23.65
N SER A 260 21.46 10.93 22.83
CA SER A 260 22.84 11.37 23.11
C SER A 260 22.95 12.12 24.44
N ILE A 261 22.00 13.03 24.72
CA ILE A 261 21.97 13.76 26.00
C ILE A 261 21.71 12.82 27.18
N LYS A 262 20.76 11.89 27.05
CA LYS A 262 20.47 10.91 28.12
C LYS A 262 21.66 9.99 28.39
N ASP A 263 22.31 9.50 27.35
CA ASP A 263 23.49 8.64 27.47
C ASP A 263 24.65 9.38 28.14
N ALA A 264 24.88 10.65 27.77
CA ALA A 264 25.89 11.50 28.41
C ALA A 264 25.59 11.76 29.89
N LEU A 265 24.32 11.99 30.25
CA LEU A 265 23.90 12.16 31.64
C LEU A 265 24.10 10.88 32.46
N VAL A 266 23.71 9.72 31.93
CA VAL A 266 23.93 8.42 32.58
C VAL A 266 25.42 8.20 32.83
N PHE A 267 26.27 8.49 31.84
CA PHE A 267 27.72 8.39 31.99
C PHE A 267 28.27 9.32 33.09
N CYS A 268 27.83 10.58 33.13
CA CYS A 268 28.25 11.54 34.15
C CYS A 268 27.79 11.15 35.56
N LEU A 269 26.56 10.65 35.70
CA LEU A 269 26.01 10.19 36.98
C LEU A 269 26.72 8.93 37.48
N ALA A 270 26.97 7.95 36.61
CA ALA A 270 27.73 6.74 36.96
C ALA A 270 29.17 7.07 37.42
N ARG A 271 29.77 8.15 36.92
CA ARG A 271 31.07 8.64 37.40
C ARG A 271 31.00 9.37 38.74
N LEU A 272 29.86 9.93 39.11
CA LEU A 272 29.65 10.55 40.43
C LEU A 272 29.43 9.51 41.52
N ASP A 273 28.73 8.41 41.21
CA ASP A 273 28.55 7.28 42.15
C ASP A 273 29.84 6.48 42.41
N ALA A 274 30.87 6.68 41.60
CA ALA A 274 32.17 6.03 41.72
C ALA A 274 33.20 6.81 42.57
N VAL A 275 32.81 7.98 43.13
CA VAL A 275 33.62 8.86 43.98
C VAL A 275 33.06 8.87 45.39
#